data_AF-A0A2E2U7K1-F1
#
_entry.id   AF-A0A2E2U7K1-F1
#
_cell.length_a   1.000
_cell.length_b   1.000
_cell.length_c   1.000
_cell.angle_alpha   90.00
_cell.angle_beta   90.00
_cell.angle_gamma   90.00
#
_symmetry.space_group_name_H-M   'P 1'
#
loop_
_entity.id
_entity.type
_entity.pdbx_description
1 polymer ?
#
loop_
_entity_poly.entity_id
_entity_poly.type
_entity_poly.pdbx_seq_one_letter_code
_entity_poly.pdbx_strand_id
1 'polypeptide(L)'
;MKYLILFLLLCSCGTETGNPISEDDSGQALPGDSINYFTLTTADNICDKLIECYSEITDVSACIEKLKTIDGFDTALDLEDDYSNLNDIYLDEKNSVFTINSDHNQQCQSDINGLTCSDSEVINAYDSASPNDYSNVPNIIPVGSGSCQDVLSKASLD
;
A
#
# COMPACT_ATOMS: atom_id res chain seq x y z
N MET A 1 58.37 -16.07 -23.49
CA MET A 1 57.59 -15.06 -24.24
C MET A 1 56.11 -15.46 -24.16
N LYS A 2 55.23 -14.46 -24.07
CA LYS A 2 53.75 -14.49 -24.24
C LYS A 2 53.37 -15.49 -25.37
N TYR A 3 52.19 -16.11 -25.42
CA TYR A 3 50.87 -15.49 -25.53
C TYR A 3 49.75 -16.45 -25.09
N LEU A 4 48.84 -15.92 -24.27
CA LEU A 4 47.49 -16.41 -24.03
C LEU A 4 46.67 -16.18 -25.32
N ILE A 5 46.15 -17.24 -25.94
CA ILE A 5 45.32 -17.14 -27.16
C ILE A 5 43.86 -17.02 -26.74
N LEU A 6 43.27 -15.92 -27.23
CA LEU A 6 41.94 -15.38 -26.98
C LEU A 6 40.84 -16.19 -27.68
N PHE A 7 39.70 -16.25 -26.99
CA PHE A 7 38.47 -16.97 -27.29
C PHE A 7 37.76 -16.54 -28.59
N LEU A 8 37.40 -17.56 -29.37
CA LEU A 8 36.17 -17.82 -30.13
C LEU A 8 35.38 -16.69 -30.83
N LEU A 9 35.39 -16.81 -32.16
CA LEU A 9 34.32 -16.45 -33.10
C LEU A 9 32.96 -17.07 -32.69
N LEU A 10 31.86 -16.35 -32.94
CA LEU A 10 30.96 -16.58 -34.09
C LEU A 10 29.72 -15.67 -33.99
N CYS A 11 29.61 -14.74 -34.95
CA CYS A 11 28.37 -14.08 -35.31
C CYS A 11 27.43 -15.08 -36.00
N SER A 12 26.19 -15.15 -35.55
CA SER A 12 25.08 -15.65 -36.36
C SER A 12 23.93 -14.65 -36.28
N CYS A 13 23.82 -13.81 -37.31
CA CYS A 13 22.57 -13.15 -37.67
C CYS A 13 21.59 -14.22 -38.16
N GLY A 14 20.51 -14.43 -37.41
CA GLY A 14 19.29 -15.03 -37.94
C GLY A 14 18.34 -13.92 -38.37
N THR A 15 18.04 -13.83 -39.66
CA THR A 15 17.00 -12.98 -40.23
C THR A 15 15.72 -13.80 -40.34
N GLU A 16 14.72 -13.53 -39.51
CA GLU A 16 13.39 -14.12 -39.63
C GLU A 16 12.37 -12.98 -39.80
N THR A 17 11.94 -12.81 -41.06
CA THR A 17 10.83 -11.94 -41.46
C THR A 17 9.53 -12.48 -40.88
N GLY A 18 8.95 -11.75 -39.93
CA GLY A 18 7.60 -11.97 -39.45
C GLY A 18 7.04 -10.65 -38.98
N ASN A 19 6.11 -10.08 -39.74
CA ASN A 19 5.18 -9.11 -39.22
C ASN A 19 3.94 -9.88 -38.77
N PRO A 20 3.84 -10.35 -37.51
CA PRO A 20 2.53 -10.45 -36.90
C PRO A 20 2.10 -9.02 -36.61
N ILE A 21 0.93 -8.67 -37.13
CA ILE A 21 0.16 -7.52 -36.68
C ILE A 21 0.04 -7.70 -35.16
N SER A 22 0.86 -7.00 -34.39
CA SER A 22 0.63 -6.87 -32.96
C SER A 22 -0.63 -6.03 -32.85
N GLU A 23 -1.68 -6.68 -32.37
CA GLU A 23 -2.84 -6.01 -31.81
C GLU A 23 -2.34 -4.86 -30.93
N ASP A 24 -2.98 -3.72 -31.12
CA ASP A 24 -2.78 -2.48 -30.39
C ASP A 24 -3.16 -2.73 -28.92
N ASP A 25 -2.26 -3.35 -28.16
CA ASP A 25 -2.37 -3.54 -26.71
C ASP A 25 -0.99 -3.49 -26.08
N SER A 26 -0.38 -2.32 -26.20
CA SER A 26 0.75 -1.95 -25.37
C SER A 26 0.58 -0.50 -24.99
N GLY A 27 -0.44 -0.25 -24.18
CA GLY A 27 -0.37 0.83 -23.19
C GLY A 27 0.85 0.55 -22.33
N GLN A 28 2.03 0.96 -22.79
CA GLN A 28 3.24 1.01 -22.00
C GLN A 28 2.95 1.99 -20.87
N ALA A 29 2.55 1.46 -19.71
CA ALA A 29 2.56 2.23 -18.49
C ALA A 29 3.98 2.78 -18.33
N LEU A 30 4.08 4.11 -18.34
CA LEU A 30 5.31 4.81 -18.00
C LEU A 30 5.75 4.36 -16.60
N PRO A 31 7.07 4.29 -16.31
CA PRO A 31 7.54 4.08 -14.94
C PRO A 31 7.16 5.33 -14.14
N GLY A 32 6.00 5.28 -13.47
CA GLY A 32 5.41 6.41 -12.76
C GLY A 32 3.88 6.40 -12.61
N ASP A 33 3.17 5.42 -13.18
CA ASP A 33 1.69 5.42 -13.21
C ASP A 33 1.04 4.26 -12.43
N SER A 34 1.64 3.88 -11.30
CA SER A 34 0.89 3.23 -10.23
C SER A 34 0.34 4.35 -9.36
N ILE A 35 -0.91 4.75 -9.53
CA ILE A 35 -1.58 5.58 -8.52
C ILE A 35 -1.69 4.70 -7.27
N ASN A 36 -0.68 4.78 -6.40
CA ASN A 36 -0.70 4.17 -5.08
C ASN A 36 -1.56 5.07 -4.21
N TYR A 37 -2.85 4.73 -4.12
CA TYR A 37 -3.78 5.35 -3.20
C TYR A 37 -3.28 5.17 -1.77
N PHE A 38 -3.22 6.27 -1.02
CA PHE A 38 -2.89 6.31 0.41
C PHE A 38 -3.60 5.20 1.15
N THR A 39 -4.91 5.05 0.92
CA THR A 39 -5.74 4.09 1.62
C THR A 39 -5.25 2.65 1.43
N LEU A 40 -4.85 2.28 0.20
CA LEU A 40 -4.37 0.93 -0.12
C LEU A 40 -2.93 0.71 0.39
N THR A 41 -2.07 1.70 0.27
CA THR A 41 -0.69 1.62 0.79
C THR A 41 -0.67 1.52 2.31
N THR A 42 -1.55 2.26 2.99
CA THR A 42 -1.73 2.16 4.45
C THR A 42 -2.24 0.77 4.84
N ALA A 43 -3.24 0.23 4.14
CA ALA A 43 -3.73 -1.13 4.40
C ALA A 43 -2.63 -2.20 4.23
N ASP A 44 -1.81 -2.06 3.20
CA ASP A 44 -0.67 -2.94 2.92
C ASP A 44 0.35 -2.92 4.07
N ASN A 45 0.81 -1.72 4.47
CA ASN A 45 1.76 -1.56 5.57
C ASN A 45 1.22 -2.07 6.91
N ILE A 46 -0.08 -1.88 7.17
CA ILE A 46 -0.74 -2.44 8.35
C ILE A 46 -0.71 -3.97 8.32
N CYS A 47 -1.08 -4.57 7.20
CA CYS A 47 -1.11 -6.02 7.07
C CYS A 47 0.30 -6.63 7.19
N ASP A 48 1.30 -6.01 6.57
CA ASP A 48 2.69 -6.41 6.71
C ASP A 48 3.14 -6.34 8.18
N LYS A 49 2.81 -5.26 8.90
CA LYS A 49 3.13 -5.11 10.32
C LYS A 49 2.45 -6.18 11.18
N LEU A 50 1.17 -6.44 10.94
CA LEU A 50 0.45 -7.45 11.71
C LEU A 50 0.98 -8.87 11.44
N ILE A 51 1.37 -9.20 10.21
CA ILE A 51 1.98 -10.50 9.86
C ILE A 51 3.38 -10.64 10.46
N GLU A 52 4.17 -9.54 10.48
CA GLU A 52 5.46 -9.51 11.16
C GLU A 52 5.31 -9.86 12.65
N CYS A 53 4.25 -9.36 13.30
CA CYS A 53 4.06 -9.47 14.74
C CYS A 53 3.22 -10.67 15.20
N TYR A 54 2.32 -11.18 14.37
CA TYR A 54 1.36 -12.22 14.72
C TYR A 54 1.29 -13.31 13.65
N SER A 55 1.88 -14.46 13.96
CA SER A 55 2.03 -15.62 13.06
C SER A 55 0.73 -16.23 12.55
N GLU A 56 -0.39 -15.90 13.19
CA GLU A 56 -1.73 -16.36 12.87
C GLU A 56 -2.28 -15.69 11.60
N ILE A 57 -1.78 -14.49 11.28
CA ILE A 57 -2.07 -13.80 10.03
C ILE A 57 -0.95 -14.18 9.05
N THR A 58 -1.32 -14.78 7.91
CA THR A 58 -0.35 -15.39 6.99
C THR A 58 -0.50 -14.93 5.54
N ASP A 59 -1.56 -14.17 5.23
CA ASP A 59 -1.88 -13.75 3.88
C ASP A 59 -2.18 -12.25 3.86
N VAL A 60 -1.25 -11.47 3.31
CA VAL A 60 -1.35 -10.01 3.15
C VAL A 60 -2.59 -9.64 2.34
N SER A 61 -2.85 -10.35 1.23
CA SER A 61 -3.97 -10.03 0.35
C SER A 61 -5.30 -10.28 1.05
N ALA A 62 -5.42 -11.40 1.77
CA ALA A 62 -6.62 -11.67 2.56
C ALA A 62 -6.82 -10.65 3.68
N CYS A 63 -5.73 -10.22 4.33
CA CYS A 63 -5.78 -9.16 5.34
C CYS A 63 -6.29 -7.84 4.74
N ILE A 64 -5.73 -7.39 3.61
CA ILE A 64 -6.16 -6.14 2.94
C ILE A 64 -7.65 -6.19 2.57
N GLU A 65 -8.13 -7.31 2.02
CA GLU A 65 -9.54 -7.49 1.69
C GLU A 65 -10.45 -7.44 2.93
N LYS A 66 -9.96 -7.88 4.09
CA LYS A 66 -10.69 -7.70 5.36
C LYS A 66 -10.71 -6.24 5.79
N LEU A 67 -9.56 -5.55 5.81
CA LEU A 67 -9.46 -4.15 6.25
C LEU A 67 -10.38 -3.22 5.46
N LYS A 68 -10.56 -3.47 4.16
CA LYS A 68 -11.52 -2.75 3.31
C LYS A 68 -12.96 -2.74 3.84
N THR A 69 -13.33 -3.72 4.66
CA THR A 69 -14.69 -3.88 5.21
C THR A 69 -14.81 -3.48 6.68
N ILE A 70 -13.69 -3.09 7.32
CA ILE A 70 -13.65 -2.70 8.73
C ILE A 70 -13.95 -1.22 8.89
N ASP A 71 -14.77 -0.93 9.88
CA ASP A 71 -15.18 0.41 10.33
C ASP A 71 -14.14 1.03 11.29
N GLY A 72 -14.24 2.35 11.54
CA GLY A 72 -13.41 3.07 12.51
C GLY A 72 -12.10 3.64 11.95
N PHE A 73 -11.80 3.38 10.68
CA PHE A 73 -10.65 4.00 10.00
C PHE A 73 -10.86 5.50 9.76
N ASP A 74 -12.09 5.95 9.62
CA ASP A 74 -12.46 7.37 9.56
C ASP A 74 -12.02 8.13 10.82
N THR A 75 -12.33 7.58 11.98
CA THR A 75 -11.96 8.12 13.29
C THR A 75 -10.44 8.07 13.47
N ALA A 76 -9.81 6.95 13.09
CA ALA A 76 -8.37 6.78 13.19
C ALA A 76 -7.60 7.79 12.30
N LEU A 77 -8.18 8.17 11.16
CA LEU A 77 -7.62 9.13 10.20
C LEU A 77 -8.14 10.57 10.39
N ASP A 78 -8.89 10.84 11.46
CA ASP A 78 -9.47 12.16 11.79
C ASP A 78 -10.33 12.76 10.66
N LEU A 79 -11.13 11.93 9.99
CA LEU A 79 -12.04 12.37 8.93
C LEU A 79 -13.36 12.89 9.51
N GLU A 80 -13.85 14.02 9.00
CA GLU A 80 -15.12 14.63 9.43
C GLU A 80 -16.38 13.90 8.94
N ASP A 81 -16.26 12.99 7.97
CA ASP A 81 -17.37 12.19 7.45
C ASP A 81 -17.33 10.78 8.07
N ASP A 82 -18.49 10.30 8.55
CA ASP A 82 -18.67 8.95 9.08
C ASP A 82 -18.60 7.92 7.93
N TYR A 83 -17.39 7.61 7.45
CA TYR A 83 -17.18 6.56 6.46
C TYR A 83 -17.41 5.19 7.12
N SER A 84 -18.24 4.35 6.52
CA SER A 84 -18.59 3.07 7.14
C SER A 84 -17.46 2.04 7.14
N ASN A 85 -16.45 2.23 6.29
CA ASN A 85 -15.27 1.37 6.20
C ASN A 85 -14.16 2.01 5.36
N LEU A 86 -12.98 1.39 5.41
CA LEU A 86 -11.81 1.82 4.64
C LEU A 86 -12.03 1.83 3.11
N ASN A 87 -12.89 0.96 2.57
CA ASN A 87 -13.17 0.97 1.13
C ASN A 87 -13.95 2.23 0.70
N ASP A 88 -14.82 2.77 1.54
CA ASP A 88 -15.53 4.02 1.24
C ASP A 88 -14.56 5.20 1.15
N ILE A 89 -13.59 5.28 2.08
CA ILE A 89 -12.50 6.27 2.06
C ILE A 89 -11.68 6.13 0.76
N TYR A 90 -11.31 4.89 0.41
CA TYR A 90 -10.58 4.60 -0.83
C TYR A 90 -11.35 5.04 -2.09
N LEU A 91 -12.67 4.82 -2.13
CA LEU A 91 -13.48 5.24 -3.28
C LEU A 91 -13.50 6.77 -3.43
N ASP A 92 -13.59 7.51 -2.32
CA ASP A 92 -13.53 8.97 -2.32
C ASP A 92 -12.14 9.50 -2.68
N GLU A 93 -11.08 8.85 -2.19
CA GLU A 93 -9.71 9.11 -2.62
C GLU A 93 -9.57 8.93 -4.14
N LYS A 94 -10.07 7.82 -4.68
CA LYS A 94 -10.07 7.53 -6.11
C LYS A 94 -10.85 8.54 -6.93
N ASN A 95 -11.93 9.06 -6.37
CA ASN A 95 -12.75 10.10 -7.00
C ASN A 95 -12.19 11.52 -6.79
N SER A 96 -10.99 11.66 -6.20
CA SER A 96 -10.34 12.94 -5.91
C SER A 96 -11.18 13.87 -5.02
N VAL A 97 -11.98 13.29 -4.12
CA VAL A 97 -12.71 14.03 -3.07
C VAL A 97 -11.72 14.58 -2.04
N PHE A 98 -10.60 13.89 -1.83
CA PHE A 98 -9.52 14.33 -0.97
C PHE A 98 -8.36 14.99 -1.72
N THR A 99 -7.76 15.98 -1.08
CA THR A 99 -6.39 16.42 -1.33
C THR A 99 -5.46 15.69 -0.38
N ILE A 100 -4.43 15.04 -0.95
CA ILE A 100 -3.43 14.29 -0.20
C ILE A 100 -2.26 15.21 0.16
N ASN A 101 -1.94 15.33 1.44
CA ASN A 101 -0.69 15.94 1.88
C ASN A 101 0.45 14.92 1.76
N SER A 102 1.38 15.15 0.83
CA SER A 102 2.48 14.21 0.55
C SER A 102 3.44 14.03 1.72
N ASP A 103 3.72 15.09 2.46
CA ASP A 103 4.68 15.06 3.57
C ASP A 103 4.11 14.25 4.73
N HIS A 104 2.84 14.48 5.06
CA HIS A 104 2.15 13.72 6.09
C HIS A 104 1.89 12.27 5.66
N ASN A 105 1.62 12.01 4.38
CA ASN A 105 1.50 10.65 3.86
C ASN A 105 2.83 9.90 4.08
N GLN A 106 3.95 10.48 3.65
CA GLN A 106 5.26 9.87 3.84
C GLN A 106 5.55 9.61 5.33
N GLN A 107 5.23 10.57 6.20
CA GLN A 107 5.40 10.40 7.64
C GLN A 107 4.51 9.29 8.19
N CYS A 108 3.23 9.23 7.81
CA CYS A 108 2.31 8.17 8.20
C CYS A 108 2.82 6.78 7.82
N GLN A 109 3.25 6.60 6.56
CA GLN A 109 3.82 5.32 6.13
C GLN A 109 5.10 4.98 6.91
N SER A 110 5.93 5.97 7.23
CA SER A 110 7.13 5.77 8.05
C SER A 110 6.78 5.38 9.49
N ASP A 111 5.77 6.00 10.08
CA ASP A 111 5.37 5.76 11.46
C ASP A 111 4.80 4.35 11.62
N ILE A 112 3.89 3.94 10.72
CA ILE A 112 3.32 2.57 10.73
C ILE A 112 4.41 1.52 10.56
N ASN A 113 5.30 1.70 9.57
CA ASN A 113 6.40 0.75 9.34
C ASN A 113 7.41 0.72 10.49
N GLY A 114 7.59 1.85 11.17
CA GLY A 114 8.46 2.02 12.33
C GLY A 114 7.93 1.38 13.62
N LEU A 115 6.64 1.01 13.67
CA LEU A 115 6.06 0.31 14.82
C LEU A 115 6.76 -1.03 15.06
N THR A 116 6.93 -1.35 16.32
CA THR A 116 7.42 -2.63 16.83
C THR A 116 6.25 -3.44 17.38
N CYS A 117 6.41 -4.77 17.46
CA CYS A 117 5.37 -5.65 17.98
C CYS A 117 5.04 -5.44 19.47
N SER A 118 5.85 -4.66 20.18
CA SER A 118 5.62 -4.27 21.57
C SER A 118 4.91 -2.93 21.72
N ASP A 119 4.71 -2.18 20.64
CA ASP A 119 4.04 -0.89 20.70
C ASP A 119 2.54 -1.07 20.94
N SER A 120 1.96 -0.13 21.69
CA SER A 120 0.55 -0.20 22.09
C SER A 120 -0.40 -0.27 20.91
N GLU A 121 -0.07 0.41 19.83
CA GLU A 121 -0.79 0.50 18.57
C GLU A 121 -0.94 -0.90 17.97
N VAL A 122 0.16 -1.66 17.91
CA VAL A 122 0.16 -3.03 17.37
C VAL A 122 -0.55 -4.00 18.32
N ILE A 123 -0.28 -3.91 19.62
CA ILE A 123 -0.91 -4.77 20.64
C ILE A 123 -2.43 -4.56 20.67
N ASN A 124 -2.89 -3.32 20.62
CA ASN A 124 -4.31 -2.99 20.68
C ASN A 124 -5.03 -3.27 19.37
N ALA A 125 -4.31 -3.46 18.27
CA ALA A 125 -4.88 -3.77 16.96
C ALA A 125 -5.22 -5.26 16.78
N TYR A 126 -4.70 -6.14 17.63
CA TYR A 126 -4.83 -7.60 17.47
C TYR A 126 -5.42 -8.29 18.71
N ASP A 127 -6.39 -9.19 18.50
CA ASP A 127 -6.92 -10.09 19.53
C ASP A 127 -6.47 -11.53 19.28
N SER A 128 -5.53 -12.03 20.09
CA SER A 128 -5.06 -13.41 20.03
C SER A 128 -6.15 -14.47 20.31
N ALA A 129 -7.23 -14.12 21.01
CA ALA A 129 -8.36 -15.02 21.22
C ALA A 129 -9.22 -15.15 19.96
N SER A 130 -9.18 -14.14 19.09
CA SER A 130 -9.96 -14.04 17.85
C SER A 130 -9.09 -13.56 16.68
N PRO A 131 -8.07 -14.31 16.21
CA PRO A 131 -7.08 -13.81 15.23
C PRO A 131 -7.64 -13.38 13.86
N ASN A 132 -8.90 -13.74 13.56
CA ASN A 132 -9.59 -13.37 12.33
C ASN A 132 -10.58 -12.21 12.54
N ASP A 133 -10.63 -11.63 13.73
CA ASP A 133 -11.39 -10.43 14.03
C ASP A 133 -10.48 -9.21 13.84
N TYR A 134 -10.80 -8.41 12.83
CA TYR A 134 -10.02 -7.22 12.43
C TYR A 134 -10.65 -5.93 12.99
N SER A 135 -11.69 -6.01 13.83
CA SER A 135 -12.42 -4.84 14.34
C SER A 135 -11.56 -3.83 15.10
N ASN A 136 -10.46 -4.29 15.71
CA ASN A 136 -9.55 -3.42 16.45
C ASN A 136 -8.41 -2.86 15.59
N VAL A 137 -8.26 -3.30 14.34
CA VAL A 137 -7.11 -2.92 13.51
C VAL A 137 -6.95 -1.42 13.29
N PRO A 138 -7.99 -0.57 13.23
CA PRO A 138 -7.79 0.89 13.16
C PRO A 138 -6.91 1.46 14.28
N ASN A 139 -6.81 0.78 15.44
CA ASN A 139 -5.93 1.20 16.55
C ASN A 139 -4.42 1.15 16.21
N ILE A 140 -4.04 0.51 15.11
CA ILE A 140 -2.65 0.49 14.66
C ILE A 140 -2.21 1.84 14.09
N ILE A 141 -3.16 2.69 13.66
CA ILE A 141 -2.86 4.01 13.09
C ILE A 141 -2.31 4.90 14.21
N PRO A 142 -1.06 5.40 14.10
CA PRO A 142 -0.51 6.31 15.07
C PRO A 142 -1.30 7.63 15.14
N VAL A 143 -1.67 8.04 16.35
CA VAL A 143 -2.41 9.27 16.60
C VAL A 143 -1.44 10.42 16.82
N GLY A 144 -1.66 11.55 16.15
CA GLY A 144 -0.82 12.74 16.28
C GLY A 144 -0.79 13.59 15.02
N SER A 145 -0.57 14.89 15.22
CA SER A 145 -0.44 15.82 14.11
C SER A 145 0.88 15.64 13.35
N GLY A 146 0.85 15.93 12.04
CA GLY A 146 1.96 15.78 11.11
C GLY A 146 2.12 14.38 10.51
N SER A 147 1.15 13.49 10.73
CA SER A 147 1.19 12.08 10.28
C SER A 147 -0.18 11.64 9.74
N CYS A 148 -0.63 10.43 10.06
CA CYS A 148 -1.79 9.78 9.45
C CYS A 148 -3.09 10.58 9.49
N GLN A 149 -3.34 11.33 10.56
CA GLN A 149 -4.56 12.13 10.75
C GLN A 149 -4.58 13.41 9.90
N ASP A 150 -3.44 13.85 9.38
CA ASP A 150 -3.34 15.07 8.58
C ASP A 150 -3.04 14.77 7.09
N VAL A 151 -3.20 13.52 6.65
CA VAL A 151 -2.94 13.10 5.26
C VAL A 151 -4.06 13.54 4.33
N LEU A 152 -5.31 13.28 4.72
CA LEU A 152 -6.49 13.51 3.91
C LEU A 152 -7.15 14.81 4.34
N SER A 153 -7.41 15.68 3.38
CA SER A 153 -8.23 16.88 3.59
C SER A 153 -9.25 16.98 2.46
N LYS A 154 -10.48 17.39 2.75
CA LYS A 154 -11.49 17.56 1.69
C LYS A 154 -10.99 18.58 0.66
N ALA A 155 -11.05 18.21 -0.61
CA ALA A 155 -10.71 19.13 -1.68
C ALA A 155 -11.64 20.36 -1.59
N SER A 156 -11.04 21.53 -1.50
CA SER A 156 -11.80 22.78 -1.56
C SER A 156 -12.36 22.92 -2.97
N LEU A 157 -13.69 22.90 -3.10
CA LEU A 157 -14.36 23.23 -4.36
C LEU A 157 -14.26 24.75 -4.55
N ASP A 158 -13.20 25.20 -5.22
CA ASP A 158 -13.09 26.58 -5.74
C ASP A 158 -13.98 26.80 -6.98
#